data_AF-A0A2V7UB18-F1
#
_entry.id   AF-A0A2V7UB18-F1
#
_cell.length_a   1.000
_cell.length_b   1.000
_cell.length_c   1.000
_cell.angle_alpha   90.00
_cell.angle_beta   90.00
_cell.angle_gamma   90.00
#
_symmetry.space_group_name_H-M   'P 1'
#
loop_
_entity.id
_entity.type
_entity.pdbx_description
1 polymer ?
#
loop_
_entity_poly.entity_id
_entity_poly.type
_entity_poly.pdbx_seq_one_letter_code
_entity_poly.pdbx_strand_id
1 'polypeptide(L)'
;LLLFVLRQVCQGLTALPAPEGMIWRDPGFPSLLVTYGTATDLFFSGHTAIAVYGGVELARQGGPALAALGVAIAAFEAATVLVVRAHYTMDVFTAIVVALWAAGAARVIAPAADRLLAAIVGG
;
A
#
# COMPACT_ATOMS: atom_id res chain seq x y z
N LEU A 1 0.96 -1.32 -10.25
CA LEU A 1 2.36 -1.09 -10.64
C LEU A 1 2.93 0.21 -10.07
N LEU A 2 2.31 1.37 -10.30
CA LEU A 2 2.75 2.67 -9.74
C LEU A 2 3.06 2.62 -8.24
N LEU A 3 2.15 2.07 -7.42
CA LEU A 3 2.34 1.95 -5.97
C LEU A 3 3.53 1.07 -5.58
N PHE A 4 3.73 -0.04 -6.29
CA PHE A 4 4.85 -0.95 -6.03
C PHE A 4 6.18 -0.31 -6.44
N VAL A 5 6.25 0.37 -7.59
CA VAL A 5 7.47 1.07 -8.01
C VAL A 5 7.84 2.16 -7.00
N LEU A 6 6.86 2.97 -6.58
CA LEU A 6 7.13 4.03 -5.61
C LEU A 6 7.57 3.45 -4.26
N ARG A 7 6.96 2.35 -3.82
CA ARG A 7 7.39 1.61 -2.63
C ARG A 7 8.87 1.21 -2.72
N GLN A 8 9.27 0.56 -3.81
CA GLN A 8 10.67 0.12 -3.98
C GLN A 8 11.64 1.31 -3.99
N VAL A 9 11.27 2.44 -4.60
CA VAL A 9 12.07 3.67 -4.59
C VAL A 9 12.18 4.23 -3.16
N CYS A 10 11.07 4.33 -2.43
CA CYS A 10 11.07 4.81 -1.05
C CYS A 10 11.89 3.93 -0.11
N GLN A 11 11.79 2.60 -0.23
CA GLN A 11 12.57 1.66 0.56
C GLN A 11 14.07 1.71 0.22
N GLY A 12 14.41 1.91 -1.06
CA GLY A 12 15.80 2.08 -1.49
C GLY A 12 16.44 3.38 -1.03
N LEU A 13 15.64 4.44 -0.85
CA LEU A 13 16.12 5.76 -0.39
C LEU A 13 16.10 5.90 1.13
N THR A 14 15.16 5.24 1.82
CA THR A 14 14.94 5.39 3.26
C THR A 14 14.66 4.04 3.91
N ALA A 15 15.67 3.46 4.55
CA ALA A 15 15.52 2.27 5.40
C ALA A 15 15.26 2.73 6.85
N LEU A 16 13.99 2.76 7.26
CA LEU A 16 13.64 3.05 8.66
C LEU A 16 13.83 1.81 9.54
N PRO A 17 14.34 1.96 10.78
CA PRO A 17 14.44 0.87 11.74
C PRO A 17 13.06 0.39 12.19
N ALA A 18 13.00 -0.87 12.62
CA ALA A 18 11.78 -1.47 13.18
C ALA A 18 11.21 -0.67 14.37
N PRO A 19 9.87 -0.49 14.49
CA PRO A 19 9.28 0.17 15.65
C PRO A 19 9.53 -0.62 16.93
N GLU A 20 9.86 0.10 18.01
CA GLU A 20 10.02 -0.50 19.33
C GLU A 20 8.70 -1.11 19.84
N GLY A 21 8.75 -2.38 20.24
CA GLY A 21 7.59 -3.08 20.81
C GLY A 21 6.63 -3.68 19.78
N MET A 22 7.10 -4.02 18.59
CA MET A 22 6.36 -4.87 17.65
C MET A 22 5.92 -6.18 18.32
N ILE A 23 4.67 -6.58 18.08
CA ILE A 23 4.00 -7.65 18.85
C ILE A 23 4.74 -9.01 18.74
N TRP A 24 5.42 -9.25 17.63
CA TRP A 24 6.22 -10.45 17.40
C TRP A 24 7.66 -10.28 17.91
N ARG A 25 7.89 -10.51 19.21
CA ARG A 25 9.25 -10.68 19.76
C ARG A 25 9.86 -11.99 19.29
N ASP A 26 11.18 -12.03 19.09
CA ASP A 26 11.95 -13.28 18.95
C ASP A 26 11.89 -14.06 20.28
N PRO A 27 11.13 -15.17 20.34
CA PRO A 27 10.94 -15.96 21.54
C PRO A 27 11.96 -17.10 21.65
N GLY A 28 12.97 -17.15 20.78
CA GLY A 28 13.98 -18.22 20.75
C GLY A 28 13.53 -19.52 20.08
N PHE A 29 12.37 -19.54 19.41
CA PHE A 29 11.93 -20.63 18.52
C PHE A 29 11.77 -20.11 17.09
N PRO A 30 12.08 -20.89 16.03
CA PRO A 30 12.02 -20.42 14.65
C PRO A 30 10.57 -20.20 14.17
N SER A 31 10.34 -19.11 13.43
CA SER A 31 9.02 -18.79 12.89
C SER A 31 8.68 -19.72 11.73
N LEU A 32 7.42 -20.17 11.70
CA LEU A 32 6.91 -21.07 10.66
C LEU A 32 6.59 -20.37 9.34
N LEU A 33 6.33 -19.05 9.35
CA LEU A 33 5.80 -18.34 8.19
C LEU A 33 6.52 -17.01 7.88
N VAL A 34 7.11 -16.33 8.86
CA VAL A 34 7.75 -15.00 8.70
C VAL A 34 8.90 -14.82 9.68
N THR A 35 10.12 -14.51 9.21
CA THR A 35 11.27 -14.21 10.08
C THR A 35 10.96 -13.13 11.13
N TYR A 36 11.39 -13.32 12.37
CA TYR A 36 11.20 -12.34 13.46
C TYR A 36 11.92 -11.02 13.23
N GLY A 37 13.01 -11.05 12.47
CA GLY A 37 13.64 -9.84 11.97
C GLY A 37 12.73 -9.17 10.96
N THR A 38 12.21 -8.00 11.30
CA THR A 38 11.59 -7.15 10.30
C THR A 38 12.70 -6.55 9.45
N ALA A 39 12.74 -6.92 8.18
CA ALA A 39 13.48 -6.16 7.19
C ALA A 39 13.03 -4.70 7.31
N THR A 40 14.00 -3.79 7.32
CA THR A 40 13.88 -2.33 7.42
C THR A 40 13.14 -1.73 6.22
N ASP A 41 11.88 -2.10 6.07
CA ASP A 41 11.00 -1.82 4.93
C ASP A 41 9.92 -0.80 5.31
N LEU A 42 10.18 0.01 6.34
CA LEU A 42 9.23 0.88 7.01
C LEU A 42 9.19 2.28 6.40
N PHE A 43 9.24 2.38 5.07
CA PHE A 43 8.78 3.58 4.39
C PHE A 43 7.81 3.08 3.31
N PHE A 44 6.53 3.44 3.46
CA PHE A 44 5.39 3.07 2.58
C PHE A 44 4.64 1.77 2.95
N SER A 45 3.53 1.88 3.69
CA SER A 45 2.61 0.75 3.94
C SER A 45 1.86 0.33 2.67
N GLY A 46 2.24 -0.83 2.12
CA GLY A 46 1.63 -1.39 0.91
C GLY A 46 0.20 -1.86 1.13
N HIS A 47 -0.10 -2.44 2.30
CA HIS A 47 -1.44 -2.86 2.69
C HIS A 47 -2.41 -1.68 2.69
N THR A 48 -2.04 -0.60 3.37
CA THR A 48 -2.84 0.64 3.40
C THR A 48 -2.97 1.25 2.00
N ALA A 49 -1.88 1.33 1.23
CA ALA A 49 -1.92 1.94 -0.10
C ALA A 49 -2.83 1.19 -1.08
N ILE A 50 -2.77 -0.15 -1.08
CA ILE A 50 -3.62 -1.00 -1.93
C ILE A 50 -5.07 -0.93 -1.47
N ALA A 51 -5.33 -0.96 -0.17
CA ALA A 51 -6.69 -0.86 0.37
C ALA A 51 -7.36 0.48 0.01
N VAL A 52 -6.63 1.59 0.12
CA VAL A 52 -7.12 2.93 -0.27
C VAL A 52 -7.33 3.01 -1.78
N TYR A 53 -6.37 2.57 -2.60
CA TYR A 53 -6.50 2.62 -4.06
C TYR A 53 -7.65 1.74 -4.56
N GLY A 54 -7.77 0.53 -4.01
CA GLY A 54 -8.88 -0.39 -4.29
C GLY A 54 -10.22 0.19 -3.87
N GLY A 55 -10.29 0.85 -2.71
CA GLY A 55 -11.48 1.55 -2.24
C GLY A 55 -11.91 2.70 -3.16
N VAL A 56 -10.96 3.47 -3.69
CA VAL A 56 -11.23 4.52 -4.69
C VAL A 56 -11.82 3.91 -5.97
N GLU A 57 -11.30 2.77 -6.43
CA GLU A 57 -11.79 2.13 -7.64
C GLU A 57 -13.19 1.51 -7.45
N LEU A 58 -13.42 0.87 -6.30
CA LEU A 58 -14.74 0.39 -5.87
C LEU A 58 -15.78 1.53 -5.83
N ALA A 59 -15.41 2.69 -5.29
CA ALA A 59 -16.28 3.86 -5.25
C ALA A 59 -16.68 4.36 -6.65
N ARG A 60 -15.77 4.25 -7.63
CA ARG A 60 -16.01 4.70 -9.01
C ARG A 60 -16.93 3.79 -9.78
N GLN A 61 -16.88 2.49 -9.52
CA GLN A 61 -17.68 1.49 -10.24
C GLN A 61 -19.03 1.21 -9.57
N GLY A 62 -19.15 1.48 -8.26
CA GLY A 62 -20.13 0.83 -7.41
C GLY A 62 -21.16 1.72 -6.69
N GLY A 63 -21.08 3.04 -6.83
CA GLY A 63 -21.94 3.96 -6.10
C GLY A 63 -21.64 4.04 -4.59
N PRO A 64 -22.50 4.72 -3.79
CA PRO A 64 -22.18 5.12 -2.43
C PRO A 64 -21.97 3.96 -1.44
N ALA A 65 -22.64 2.81 -1.65
CA ALA A 65 -22.49 1.64 -0.79
C ALA A 65 -21.10 0.99 -0.94
N LEU A 66 -20.61 0.86 -2.18
CA LEU A 66 -19.28 0.31 -2.45
C LEU A 66 -18.17 1.30 -2.07
N ALA A 67 -18.45 2.61 -2.14
CA ALA A 67 -17.57 3.63 -1.57
C ALA A 67 -17.43 3.47 -0.05
N ALA A 68 -18.55 3.29 0.67
CA ALA A 68 -18.54 3.07 2.12
C ALA A 68 -17.77 1.78 2.49
N LEU A 69 -17.96 0.70 1.73
CA LEU A 69 -17.20 -0.54 1.90
C LEU A 69 -15.70 -0.33 1.71
N GLY A 70 -15.30 0.38 0.65
CA GLY A 70 -13.90 0.71 0.39
C GLY A 70 -13.26 1.51 1.52
N VAL A 71 -13.97 2.50 2.06
CA VAL A 71 -13.52 3.27 3.23
C VAL A 71 -13.38 2.38 4.46
N ALA A 72 -14.34 1.49 4.72
CA ALA A 72 -14.30 0.58 5.85
C ALA A 72 -13.09 -0.37 5.78
N ILE A 73 -12.81 -0.94 4.61
CA ILE A 73 -11.64 -1.81 4.39
C ILE A 73 -10.33 -1.03 4.62
N ALA A 74 -10.21 0.16 4.03
CA ALA A 74 -9.02 0.99 4.22
C ALA A 74 -8.80 1.39 5.68
N ALA A 75 -9.87 1.72 6.41
CA ALA A 75 -9.80 2.05 7.83
C ALA A 75 -9.40 0.82 8.68
N PHE A 76 -9.95 -0.36 8.38
CA PHE A 76 -9.59 -1.60 9.07
C PHE A 76 -8.11 -1.97 8.88
N GLU A 77 -7.62 -1.90 7.65
CA GLU A 77 -6.21 -2.16 7.31
C GLU A 77 -5.28 -1.16 8.01
N ALA A 78 -5.60 0.14 7.94
CA ALA A 78 -4.84 1.19 8.63
C ALA A 78 -4.81 0.98 10.14
N ALA A 79 -5.95 0.66 10.75
CA ALA A 79 -6.02 0.36 12.19
C ALA A 79 -5.20 -0.88 12.54
N THR A 80 -5.28 -1.95 11.74
CA THR A 80 -4.57 -3.21 11.98
C THR A 80 -3.06 -3.00 11.96
N VAL A 81 -2.51 -2.32 10.94
CA VAL A 81 -1.06 -2.10 10.86
C VAL A 81 -0.53 -1.19 11.97
N LEU A 82 -1.37 -0.28 12.49
CA LEU A 82 -1.02 0.57 13.64
C LEU A 82 -1.11 -0.19 14.97
N VAL A 83 -2.18 -0.97 15.19
CA VAL A 83 -2.40 -1.76 16.41
C VAL A 83 -1.32 -2.83 16.56
N VAL A 84 -0.99 -3.51 15.46
CA VAL A 84 0.09 -4.51 15.45
C VAL A 84 1.48 -3.86 15.57
N ARG A 85 1.55 -2.52 15.46
CA ARG A 85 2.80 -1.74 15.36
C ARG A 85 3.71 -2.27 14.26
N ALA A 86 3.09 -2.74 13.18
CA ALA A 86 3.78 -3.22 11.99
C ALA A 86 4.32 -2.05 11.15
N HIS A 87 3.74 -0.86 11.31
CA HIS A 87 4.11 0.36 10.59
C HIS A 87 3.99 1.59 11.49
N TYR A 88 4.79 2.62 11.21
CA TYR A 88 4.62 3.92 11.86
C TYR A 88 3.38 4.65 11.31
N THR A 89 2.83 5.58 12.09
CA THR A 89 1.73 6.46 11.63
C THR A 89 2.11 7.25 10.37
N MET A 90 3.38 7.65 10.24
CA MET A 90 3.90 8.32 9.04
C MET A 90 3.84 7.44 7.79
N ASP A 91 3.99 6.11 7.92
CA ASP A 91 3.91 5.17 6.80
C ASP A 91 2.49 5.06 6.28
N VAL A 92 1.52 5.02 7.20
CA VAL A 92 0.09 4.98 6.90
C VAL A 92 -0.35 6.28 6.23
N PHE A 93 0.08 7.43 6.76
CA PHE A 93 -0.22 8.73 6.16
C PHE A 93 0.36 8.85 4.75
N THR A 94 1.64 8.53 4.58
CA THR A 94 2.32 8.55 3.27
C THR A 94 1.63 7.61 2.28
N ALA A 95 1.23 6.42 2.73
CA ALA A 95 0.53 5.45 1.91
C ALA A 95 -0.83 5.98 1.40
N ILE A 96 -1.60 6.68 2.24
CA ILE A 96 -2.88 7.29 1.84
C ILE A 96 -2.64 8.38 0.79
N VAL A 97 -1.70 9.31 1.04
CA VAL A 97 -1.41 10.43 0.11
C VAL A 97 -0.95 9.91 -1.25
N VAL A 98 -0.01 8.96 -1.25
CA VAL A 98 0.47 8.35 -2.48
C VAL A 98 -0.62 7.56 -3.18
N ALA A 99 -1.47 6.81 -2.46
CA ALA A 99 -2.55 6.05 -3.08
C ALA A 99 -3.51 6.96 -3.84
N LEU A 100 -3.89 8.10 -3.23
CA LEU A 100 -4.73 9.10 -3.88
C LEU A 100 -4.02 9.77 -5.06
N TRP A 101 -2.74 10.12 -4.92
CA TRP A 101 -1.95 10.67 -6.01
C TRP A 101 -1.81 9.70 -7.18
N ALA A 102 -1.51 8.43 -6.90
CA ALA A 102 -1.38 7.38 -7.90
C ALA A 102 -2.72 7.13 -8.62
N ALA A 103 -3.84 7.20 -7.91
CA ALA A 103 -5.17 7.12 -8.52
C ALA A 103 -5.44 8.30 -9.47
N GLY A 104 -4.95 9.50 -9.14
CA GLY A 104 -4.98 10.66 -10.03
C GLY A 104 -4.06 10.49 -11.25
N ALA A 105 -2.79 10.14 -11.02
CA ALA A 105 -1.79 9.96 -12.08
C ALA A 105 -2.19 8.85 -13.05
N ALA A 106 -2.75 7.74 -12.55
CA ALA A 106 -3.24 6.64 -13.38
C ALA A 106 -4.32 7.09 -14.37
N ARG A 107 -5.21 8.03 -14.00
CA ARG A 107 -6.21 8.58 -14.93
C ARG A 107 -5.58 9.34 -16.10
N VAL A 108 -4.45 10.00 -15.86
CA VAL A 108 -3.74 10.78 -16.89
C VAL A 108 -2.88 9.88 -17.78
N ILE A 109 -2.25 8.87 -17.18
CA ILE A 109 -1.29 7.98 -17.87
C ILE A 109 -2.00 6.86 -18.64
N ALA A 110 -3.12 6.33 -18.12
CA ALA A 110 -3.82 5.18 -18.70
C ALA A 110 -4.16 5.36 -20.20
N PRO A 111 -4.70 6.50 -20.68
CA PRO A 111 -5.01 6.66 -22.11
C PRO A 111 -3.77 6.63 -23.03
N ALA A 112 -2.60 7.01 -22.53
CA ALA A 112 -1.35 6.91 -23.29
C ALA A 112 -0.83 5.47 -23.29
N ALA A 113 -0.90 4.78 -22.14
CA ALA A 113 -0.51 3.38 -22.01
C ALA A 113 -1.40 2.46 -22.85
N ASP A 114 -2.72 2.67 -22.85
CA ASP A 114 -3.69 1.90 -23.62
C ASP A 114 -3.43 2.03 -25.13
N ARG A 115 -3.09 3.23 -25.60
CA ARG A 115 -2.71 3.47 -27.00
C ARG A 115 -1.43 2.75 -27.40
N LEU A 116 -0.42 2.77 -26.53
CA LEU A 116 0.84 2.04 -26.77
C LEU A 116 0.61 0.53 -26.81
N LEU A 117 -0.16 -0.01 -25.87
CA LEU A 117 -0.51 -1.43 -25.83
C LEU A 117 -1.31 -1.85 -27.07
N ALA A 118 -2.29 -1.05 -27.48
CA ALA A 118 -3.05 -1.29 -28.70
C ALA A 118 -2.16 -1.28 -29.95
N ALA A 119 -1.14 -0.43 -30.01
CA ALA A 119 -0.18 -0.39 -31.12
C ALA A 119 0.76 -1.61 -31.15
N ILE A 120 1.10 -2.18 -30.00
CA ILE A 120 1.96 -3.37 -29.91
C ILE A 120 1.17 -4.66 -30.20
N VAL A 121 -0.08 -4.75 -29.73
CA VAL A 121 -0.92 -5.95 -29.88
C VAL A 121 -1.67 -5.98 -31.22
N GLY A 122 -1.98 -4.81 -31.78
CA GLY A 122 -2.66 -4.67 -33.07
C GLY A 122 -1.72 -4.49 -34.28
N GLY A 123 -0.40 -4.55 -34.07
CA GLY A 123 0.63 -4.45 -35.11
C GLY A 123 1.19 -5.79 -35.54
#